data_AF-A0AAU9P6Q8-F1
#
_entry.id   AF-A0AAU9P6Q8-F1
#
_cell.length_a   1.000
_cell.length_b   1.000
_cell.length_c   1.000
_cell.angle_alpha   90.00
_cell.angle_beta   90.00
_cell.angle_gamma   90.00
#
_symmetry.space_group_name_H-M   'P 1'
#
loop_
_entity.id
_entity.type
_entity.pdbx_description
1 polymer ?
#
loop_
_entity_poly.entity_id
_entity_poly.type
_entity_poly.pdbx_seq_one_letter_code
_entity_poly.pdbx_strand_id
1 'polypeptide(L)'
;MPEKWIGPVVTTSLKELSLSFLLYGAPFTFPDEILSSGENLTKIEVFSPLRRHPVVWMTTITPVINCVSLRELELFGVRIGEEALNHILSSCSLLETFVLIDSCKGLKTIKVKNLPCLYELTISSEYDDYDGYTALEISHVPNLGVFSCNLNISFPFNDSISLGSSMTKLRLGGYGMERSNACLNMIESGFPFLESLTLDDMTSWKSESFHFTCASIKRLTLKSCYRILTDVQVHAPKLQFFWFDGTALPTLLFPVSSTLFKQIISLNPKLPVDVYFFLKMREALTLTRKCDIYITTYNYTTMLPLEIDMDDLRTRLLMFPPAMNVQHLWFGTVNDECLWERSPFFDAFFEICHPKYVYAKPDMHLRHNNHFCRVMLREVLEKKTGTGTPYWPHYLEHVRIRRDRYQKWETLTNSHRSLLASSVYMNFNLKWR
;
A
#
# COMPACT_ATOMS: atom_id res chain seq x y z
N MET A 1 -35.07 14.19 -8.19
CA MET A 1 -36.00 13.95 -7.07
C MET A 1 -35.64 12.78 -6.12
N PRO A 2 -34.37 12.39 -5.88
CA PRO A 2 -34.03 11.52 -4.75
C PRO A 2 -33.96 12.24 -3.39
N GLU A 3 -33.93 13.59 -3.36
CA GLU A 3 -33.67 14.36 -2.12
C GLU A 3 -34.87 14.40 -1.16
N LYS A 4 -36.10 14.29 -1.69
CA LYS A 4 -37.34 14.55 -0.93
C LYS A 4 -37.70 13.51 0.13
N TRP A 5 -37.16 12.29 0.06
CA TRP A 5 -37.47 11.24 1.05
C TRP A 5 -36.49 11.23 2.23
N ILE A 6 -35.29 11.79 2.08
CA ILE A 6 -34.25 11.70 3.10
C ILE A 6 -34.55 12.61 4.30
N GLY A 7 -34.96 13.85 4.05
CA GLY A 7 -35.32 14.81 5.12
C GLY A 7 -36.37 14.25 6.10
N PRO A 8 -37.53 13.76 5.62
CA PRO A 8 -38.55 13.17 6.49
C PRO A 8 -38.14 11.89 7.23
N VAL A 9 -37.14 11.15 6.72
CA VAL A 9 -36.64 9.94 7.38
C VAL A 9 -35.71 10.30 8.54
N VAL A 10 -34.94 11.39 8.45
CA VAL A 10 -34.04 11.81 9.53
C VAL A 10 -34.76 12.50 10.70
N THR A 11 -35.96 13.03 10.48
CA THR A 11 -36.81 13.54 11.57
C THR A 11 -37.45 12.43 12.41
N THR A 12 -37.29 11.16 12.01
CA THR A 12 -37.64 10.00 12.84
C THR A 12 -36.48 9.67 13.79
N SER A 13 -36.68 8.78 14.76
CA SER A 13 -35.68 8.35 15.76
C SER A 13 -34.49 7.54 15.18
N LEU A 14 -34.02 7.93 13.99
CA LEU A 14 -32.93 7.35 13.26
C LEU A 14 -31.62 7.54 14.02
N LYS A 15 -30.88 6.43 14.20
CA LYS A 15 -29.57 6.42 14.84
C LYS A 15 -28.42 6.38 13.86
N GLU A 16 -28.61 5.72 12.72
CA GLU A 16 -27.55 5.49 11.75
C GLU A 16 -28.05 5.82 10.36
N LEU A 17 -27.23 6.56 9.62
CA LEU A 17 -27.45 6.87 8.22
C LEU A 17 -26.23 6.43 7.44
N SER A 18 -26.37 5.38 6.62
CA SER A 18 -25.32 4.93 5.70
C SER A 18 -25.88 4.94 4.28
N LEU A 19 -25.24 5.70 3.40
CA LEU A 19 -25.71 5.92 2.04
C LEU A 19 -24.57 5.79 1.03
N SER A 20 -24.81 5.01 -0.01
CA SER A 20 -23.86 4.82 -1.11
C SER A 20 -24.50 5.30 -2.42
N PHE A 21 -23.88 6.30 -3.03
CA PHE A 21 -24.35 6.93 -4.27
C PHE A 21 -23.43 6.58 -5.43
N LEU A 22 -24.02 6.38 -6.61
CA LEU A 22 -23.27 6.23 -7.85
C LEU A 22 -23.93 7.11 -8.91
N LEU A 23 -23.64 8.42 -8.83
CA LEU A 23 -24.30 9.46 -9.61
C LEU A 23 -23.44 9.94 -10.78
N TYR A 24 -23.84 9.62 -12.01
CA TYR A 24 -23.26 10.19 -13.22
C TYR A 24 -24.04 11.46 -13.61
N GLY A 25 -23.47 12.65 -13.40
CA GLY A 25 -24.03 13.90 -13.92
C GLY A 25 -24.36 14.95 -12.86
N ALA A 26 -25.66 15.22 -12.67
CA ALA A 26 -26.14 16.36 -11.89
C ALA A 26 -25.68 16.33 -10.42
N PRO A 27 -25.38 17.50 -9.83
CA PRO A 27 -25.06 17.58 -8.41
C PRO A 27 -26.25 17.15 -7.56
N PHE A 28 -25.96 16.48 -6.45
CA PHE A 28 -26.90 16.07 -5.43
C PHE A 28 -26.47 16.72 -4.12
N THR A 29 -27.39 17.43 -3.48
CA THR A 29 -27.14 18.03 -2.18
C THR A 29 -28.01 17.32 -1.14
N PHE A 30 -27.39 16.95 -0.04
CA PHE A 30 -28.11 16.38 1.09
C PHE A 30 -29.06 17.41 1.72
N PRO A 31 -30.26 16.98 2.15
CA PRO A 31 -31.14 17.84 2.93
C PRO A 31 -30.46 18.27 4.24
N ASP A 32 -30.50 19.56 4.55
CA ASP A 32 -29.93 20.13 5.77
C ASP A 32 -30.59 19.59 7.05
N GLU A 33 -31.79 19.02 6.92
CA GLU A 33 -32.52 18.31 7.98
C GLU A 33 -31.70 17.16 8.56
N ILE A 34 -30.78 16.56 7.79
CA ILE A 34 -29.88 15.52 8.30
C ILE A 34 -29.04 16.05 9.46
N LEU A 35 -28.48 17.25 9.28
CA LEU A 35 -27.58 17.88 10.25
C LEU A 35 -28.35 18.66 11.31
N SER A 36 -29.50 19.22 10.97
CA SER A 36 -30.28 20.10 11.85
C SER A 36 -31.34 19.40 12.70
N SER A 37 -31.81 18.21 12.32
CA SER A 37 -32.82 17.44 13.06
C SER A 37 -32.31 16.08 13.56
N GLY A 38 -31.05 15.74 13.27
CA GLY A 38 -30.44 14.46 13.60
C GLY A 38 -29.93 14.32 15.04
N GLU A 39 -30.66 14.77 16.06
CA GLU A 39 -30.22 14.73 17.48
C GLU A 39 -29.86 13.32 17.97
N ASN A 40 -30.56 12.30 17.44
CA ASN A 40 -30.36 10.89 17.78
C ASN A 40 -29.33 10.19 16.87
N LEU A 41 -28.82 10.86 15.83
CA LEU A 41 -27.85 10.26 14.92
C LEU A 41 -26.52 10.05 15.62
N THR A 42 -26.07 8.80 15.66
CA THR A 42 -24.78 8.37 16.15
C THR A 42 -23.80 8.08 15.03
N LYS A 43 -24.28 7.76 13.81
CA LYS A 43 -23.44 7.47 12.65
C LYS A 43 -23.97 8.14 11.38
N ILE A 44 -23.07 8.82 10.66
CA ILE A 44 -23.29 9.29 9.29
C ILE A 44 -22.15 8.75 8.42
N GLU A 45 -22.50 7.92 7.47
CA GLU A 45 -21.60 7.38 6.46
C GLU A 45 -22.15 7.71 5.07
N VAL A 46 -21.34 8.38 4.26
CA VAL A 46 -21.71 8.67 2.88
C VAL A 46 -20.57 8.30 1.95
N PHE A 47 -20.89 7.41 1.01
CA PHE A 47 -19.96 6.91 0.02
C PHE A 47 -20.36 7.34 -1.40
N SER A 48 -19.44 8.00 -2.09
CA SER A 48 -19.58 8.38 -3.50
C SER A 48 -18.28 8.03 -4.24
N PRO A 49 -18.22 6.93 -5.01
CA PRO A 49 -17.01 6.45 -5.65
C PRO A 49 -16.63 7.25 -6.90
N LEU A 50 -17.43 8.24 -7.33
CA LEU A 50 -17.15 9.03 -8.52
C LEU A 50 -16.20 10.18 -8.19
N ARG A 51 -14.91 9.84 -8.29
CA ARG A 51 -13.76 10.60 -7.77
C ARG A 51 -13.40 11.86 -8.59
N ARG A 52 -13.66 11.91 -9.91
CA ARG A 52 -13.17 13.01 -10.78
C ARG A 52 -13.94 14.32 -10.63
N HIS A 53 -15.22 14.25 -10.32
CA HIS A 53 -16.06 15.42 -10.04
C HIS A 53 -17.01 15.05 -8.89
N PRO A 54 -16.70 15.41 -7.63
CA PRO A 54 -17.62 15.18 -6.54
C PRO A 54 -18.89 15.98 -6.84
N VAL A 55 -19.95 15.26 -7.17
CA VAL A 55 -21.29 15.80 -7.45
C VAL A 55 -22.14 15.79 -6.18
N VAL A 56 -21.72 15.06 -5.15
CA VAL A 56 -22.43 14.94 -3.88
C VAL A 56 -21.92 16.00 -2.90
N TRP A 57 -22.84 16.79 -2.37
CA TRP A 57 -22.58 17.82 -1.37
C TRP A 57 -23.32 17.48 -0.09
N MET A 58 -22.60 17.44 1.03
CA MET A 58 -23.19 17.24 2.37
C MET A 58 -24.10 18.40 2.76
N THR A 59 -23.71 19.61 2.40
CA THR A 59 -24.54 20.81 2.49
C THR A 59 -23.90 21.90 1.65
N THR A 60 -24.72 22.81 1.13
CA THR A 60 -24.28 24.01 0.39
C THR A 60 -24.48 25.30 1.18
N ILE A 61 -25.10 25.22 2.36
CA ILE A 61 -25.28 26.33 3.28
C ILE A 61 -24.63 25.99 4.63
N THR A 62 -24.68 26.90 5.59
CA THR A 62 -24.26 26.66 6.97
C THR A 62 -25.50 26.28 7.78
N PRO A 63 -25.89 24.99 7.85
CA PRO A 63 -27.04 24.59 8.63
C PRO A 63 -26.77 24.72 10.13
N VAL A 64 -27.83 24.88 10.91
CA VAL A 64 -27.76 24.63 12.35
C VAL A 64 -27.44 23.15 12.54
N ILE A 65 -26.37 22.82 13.25
CA ILE A 65 -25.95 21.42 13.45
C ILE A 65 -26.35 20.96 14.84
N ASN A 66 -27.31 20.04 14.91
CA ASN A 66 -27.88 19.49 16.13
C ASN A 66 -27.55 18.00 16.32
N CYS A 67 -26.68 17.41 15.49
CA CYS A 67 -26.21 16.02 15.63
C CYS A 67 -25.25 15.84 16.81
N VAL A 68 -25.62 16.28 18.01
CA VAL A 68 -24.78 16.25 19.22
C VAL A 68 -24.45 14.84 19.71
N SER A 69 -25.24 13.84 19.31
CA SER A 69 -25.01 12.42 19.62
C SER A 69 -24.06 11.72 18.64
N LEU A 70 -23.53 12.43 17.64
CA LEU A 70 -22.74 11.84 16.57
C LEU A 70 -21.42 11.30 17.11
N ARG A 71 -21.16 10.02 16.83
CA ARG A 71 -19.94 9.28 17.18
C ARG A 71 -19.09 8.96 15.97
N GLU A 72 -19.72 8.71 14.82
CA GLU A 72 -19.02 8.33 13.60
C GLU A 72 -19.44 9.25 12.44
N LEU A 73 -18.46 9.91 11.82
CA LEU A 73 -18.65 10.65 10.58
C LEU A 73 -17.65 10.17 9.53
N GLU A 74 -18.18 9.56 8.47
CA GLU A 74 -17.39 9.02 7.37
C GLU A 74 -17.89 9.58 6.04
N LEU A 75 -17.05 10.37 5.38
CA LEU A 75 -17.34 10.96 4.07
C LEU A 75 -16.31 10.50 3.05
N PHE A 76 -16.78 9.84 1.99
CA PHE A 76 -15.97 9.36 0.88
C PHE A 76 -16.44 9.98 -0.43
N GLY A 77 -15.61 10.81 -1.06
CA GLY A 77 -15.94 11.49 -2.32
C GLY A 77 -17.12 12.46 -2.22
N VAL A 78 -17.34 13.05 -1.04
CA VAL A 78 -18.45 13.98 -0.75
C VAL A 78 -17.88 15.34 -0.40
N ARG A 79 -18.40 16.42 -1.01
CA ARG A 79 -17.97 17.77 -0.65
C ARG A 79 -18.69 18.26 0.60
N ILE A 80 -17.93 18.91 1.47
CA ILE A 80 -18.44 19.64 2.62
C ILE A 80 -17.80 21.03 2.66
N GLY A 81 -18.58 22.05 2.94
CA GLY A 81 -18.05 23.40 3.13
C GLY A 81 -17.22 23.50 4.41
N GLU A 82 -16.17 24.33 4.40
CA GLU A 82 -15.27 24.50 5.55
C GLU A 82 -16.02 24.95 6.82
N GLU A 83 -16.97 25.86 6.67
CA GLU A 83 -17.80 26.35 7.78
C GLU A 83 -18.67 25.25 8.39
N ALA A 84 -19.36 24.46 7.54
CA ALA A 84 -20.17 23.35 7.99
C ALA A 84 -19.31 22.29 8.69
N LEU A 85 -18.15 21.94 8.12
CA LEU A 85 -17.23 20.99 8.73
C LEU A 85 -16.75 21.48 10.11
N ASN A 86 -16.34 22.74 10.20
CA ASN A 86 -15.90 23.33 11.47
C ASN A 86 -17.01 23.30 12.52
N HIS A 87 -18.25 23.59 12.12
CA HIS A 87 -19.39 23.55 13.02
C HIS A 87 -19.69 22.11 13.49
N ILE A 88 -19.58 21.10 12.62
CA ILE A 88 -19.72 19.68 13.03
C ILE A 88 -18.68 19.35 14.09
N LEU A 89 -17.41 19.65 13.80
CA LEU A 89 -16.29 19.34 14.69
C LEU A 89 -16.37 20.09 16.03
N SER A 90 -17.01 21.27 16.07
CA SER A 90 -17.24 22.00 17.33
C SER A 90 -18.45 21.52 18.12
N SER A 91 -19.49 21.01 17.45
CA SER A 91 -20.77 20.62 18.09
C SER A 91 -20.80 19.15 18.52
N CYS A 92 -20.07 18.27 17.84
CA CYS A 92 -20.13 16.82 18.06
C CYS A 92 -19.00 16.36 18.99
N SER A 93 -19.11 16.67 20.29
CA SER A 93 -18.05 16.34 21.27
C SER A 93 -17.89 14.83 21.55
N LEU A 94 -18.90 14.03 21.22
CA LEU A 94 -18.91 12.57 21.35
C LEU A 94 -18.28 11.84 20.15
N LEU A 95 -17.72 12.57 19.17
CA LEU A 95 -17.14 11.98 17.98
C LEU A 95 -15.96 11.07 18.35
N GLU A 96 -16.06 9.79 17.96
CA GLU A 96 -15.07 8.73 18.17
C GLU A 96 -14.29 8.44 16.89
N THR A 97 -14.96 8.52 15.73
CA THR A 97 -14.37 8.26 14.42
C THR A 97 -14.70 9.40 13.45
N PHE A 98 -13.66 9.94 12.83
CA PHE A 98 -13.78 10.98 11.82
C PHE A 98 -12.94 10.62 10.58
N VAL A 99 -13.63 10.40 9.45
CA VAL A 99 -13.02 9.97 8.19
C VAL A 99 -13.43 10.90 7.06
N LEU A 100 -12.45 11.52 6.42
CA LEU A 100 -12.60 12.27 5.18
C LEU A 100 -11.69 11.67 4.10
N ILE A 101 -12.28 11.04 3.09
CA ILE A 101 -11.56 10.49 1.94
C ILE A 101 -12.05 11.18 0.68
N ASP A 102 -11.15 11.78 -0.10
CA ASP A 102 -11.46 12.53 -1.33
C ASP A 102 -12.53 13.62 -1.13
N SER A 103 -12.66 14.11 0.10
CA SER A 103 -13.72 15.02 0.56
C SER A 103 -13.18 16.40 0.96
N CYS A 104 -11.86 16.59 0.87
CA CYS A 104 -11.17 17.80 1.33
C CYS A 104 -11.06 18.91 0.26
N LYS A 105 -11.59 18.68 -0.95
CA LYS A 105 -11.47 19.63 -2.05
C LYS A 105 -12.16 20.95 -1.72
N GLY A 106 -11.40 22.05 -1.72
CA GLY A 106 -11.89 23.39 -1.40
C GLY A 106 -11.68 23.79 0.06
N LEU A 107 -11.20 22.89 0.92
CA LEU A 107 -10.86 23.18 2.31
C LEU A 107 -9.46 23.80 2.38
N LYS A 108 -9.35 24.98 3.00
CA LYS A 108 -8.06 25.63 3.27
C LYS A 108 -7.47 25.11 4.57
N THR A 109 -8.32 24.94 5.58
CA THR A 109 -7.90 24.46 6.90
C THR A 109 -8.88 23.44 7.45
N ILE A 110 -8.37 22.37 8.04
CA ILE A 110 -9.13 21.40 8.83
C ILE A 110 -8.69 21.53 10.29
N LYS A 111 -9.63 21.89 11.17
CA LYS A 111 -9.37 22.10 12.61
C LYS A 111 -10.05 21.02 13.43
N VAL A 112 -9.26 20.12 13.99
CA VAL A 112 -9.74 19.05 14.89
C VAL A 112 -9.35 19.43 16.31
N LYS A 113 -10.28 20.04 17.05
CA LYS A 113 -10.01 20.59 18.38
C LYS A 113 -11.06 20.15 19.40
N ASN A 114 -10.63 19.91 20.64
CA ASN A 114 -11.51 19.64 21.79
C ASN A 114 -12.45 18.44 21.58
N LEU A 115 -11.94 17.36 20.99
CA LEU A 115 -12.67 16.11 20.79
C LEU A 115 -12.12 15.04 21.74
N PRO A 116 -12.62 14.96 22.99
CA PRO A 116 -12.07 14.05 23.99
C PRO A 116 -12.33 12.59 23.66
N CYS A 117 -13.40 12.28 22.93
CA CYS A 117 -13.76 10.90 22.57
C CYS A 117 -13.10 10.41 21.28
N LEU A 118 -12.45 11.29 20.50
CA LEU A 118 -11.95 10.94 19.19
C LEU A 118 -10.79 9.96 19.30
N TYR A 119 -11.01 8.75 18.79
CA TYR A 119 -10.08 7.65 18.76
C TYR A 119 -9.45 7.47 17.37
N GLU A 120 -10.23 7.68 16.31
CA GLU A 120 -9.79 7.50 14.92
C GLU A 120 -9.98 8.77 14.08
N LEU A 121 -8.89 9.21 13.45
CA LEU A 121 -8.87 10.32 12.51
C LEU A 121 -8.21 9.90 11.21
N THR A 122 -8.98 9.88 10.12
CA THR A 122 -8.47 9.59 8.77
C THR A 122 -8.79 10.73 7.82
N ILE A 123 -7.78 11.32 7.21
CA ILE A 123 -7.93 12.37 6.21
C ILE A 123 -7.06 12.04 5.01
N SER A 124 -7.63 11.85 3.83
CA SER A 124 -6.88 11.54 2.62
C SER A 124 -7.48 12.14 1.36
N SER A 125 -6.61 12.52 0.43
CA SER A 125 -6.97 12.94 -0.93
C SER A 125 -6.04 12.27 -1.92
N GLU A 126 -6.58 11.56 -2.91
CA GLU A 126 -5.79 10.82 -3.91
C GLU A 126 -5.41 11.65 -5.15
N TYR A 127 -5.87 12.90 -5.29
CA TYR A 127 -5.68 13.69 -6.52
C TYR A 127 -4.48 14.63 -6.54
N ASP A 128 -3.65 14.47 -7.57
CA ASP A 128 -2.57 15.38 -8.01
C ASP A 128 -3.07 16.72 -8.56
N ASP A 129 -4.35 16.82 -8.91
CA ASP A 129 -4.97 18.00 -9.54
C ASP A 129 -5.31 19.13 -8.54
N TYR A 130 -4.79 19.03 -7.32
CA TYR A 130 -5.02 19.99 -6.25
C TYR A 130 -3.76 20.83 -6.01
N ASP A 131 -3.71 21.99 -6.67
CA ASP A 131 -2.66 23.02 -6.50
C ASP A 131 -2.67 23.71 -5.12
N GLY A 132 -3.53 23.27 -4.19
CA GLY A 132 -3.70 23.88 -2.87
C GLY A 132 -3.08 23.07 -1.73
N TYR A 133 -2.42 23.75 -0.80
CA TYR A 133 -2.09 23.16 0.50
C TYR A 133 -3.31 23.26 1.42
N THR A 134 -3.71 22.14 2.05
CA THR A 134 -4.69 22.16 3.14
C THR A 134 -3.94 22.12 4.47
N ALA A 135 -4.13 23.12 5.32
CA ALA A 135 -3.56 23.12 6.66
C ALA A 135 -4.35 22.20 7.59
N LEU A 136 -3.66 21.41 8.41
CA LEU A 136 -4.28 20.54 9.41
C LEU A 136 -3.84 20.98 10.81
N GLU A 137 -4.79 21.34 11.65
CA GLU A 137 -4.56 21.71 13.05
C GLU A 137 -5.25 20.71 13.98
N ILE A 138 -4.47 20.04 14.83
CA ILE A 138 -4.99 19.08 15.82
C ILE A 138 -4.58 19.54 17.22
N SER A 139 -5.53 19.76 18.13
CA SER A 139 -5.24 20.07 19.53
C SER A 139 -6.30 19.57 20.51
N HIS A 140 -5.90 19.20 21.72
CA HIS A 140 -6.80 18.70 22.76
C HIS A 140 -7.61 17.45 22.33
N VAL A 141 -6.92 16.46 21.76
CA VAL A 141 -7.48 15.16 21.33
C VAL A 141 -6.73 14.02 22.05
N PRO A 142 -6.98 13.82 23.36
CA PRO A 142 -6.12 12.97 24.21
C PRO A 142 -6.23 11.47 23.90
N ASN A 143 -7.36 11.01 23.36
CA ASN A 143 -7.65 9.58 23.15
C ASN A 143 -7.35 9.10 21.73
N LEU A 144 -6.70 9.92 20.90
CA LEU A 144 -6.40 9.58 19.52
C LEU A 144 -5.45 8.38 19.44
N GLY A 145 -6.00 7.22 19.09
CA GLY A 145 -5.29 5.95 18.96
C GLY A 145 -4.86 5.63 17.53
N VAL A 146 -5.62 6.12 16.55
CA VAL A 146 -5.42 5.86 15.12
C VAL A 146 -5.42 7.19 14.36
N PHE A 147 -4.32 7.49 13.69
CA PHE A 147 -4.21 8.66 12.83
C PHE A 147 -3.69 8.27 11.45
N SER A 148 -4.45 8.61 10.41
CA SER A 148 -4.05 8.43 9.01
C SER A 148 -4.23 9.73 8.26
N CYS A 149 -3.13 10.26 7.72
CA CYS A 149 -3.15 11.47 6.93
C CYS A 149 -2.44 11.25 5.60
N ASN A 150 -3.11 11.52 4.48
CA ASN A 150 -2.55 11.47 3.13
C ASN A 150 -3.01 12.71 2.35
N LEU A 151 -2.39 13.85 2.66
CA LEU A 151 -2.72 15.16 2.10
C LEU A 151 -1.44 15.92 1.78
N ASN A 152 -1.50 16.83 0.80
CA ASN A 152 -0.45 17.81 0.56
C ASN A 152 -0.52 18.90 1.64
N ILE A 153 0.09 18.63 2.81
CA ILE A 153 0.02 19.50 3.99
C ILE A 153 1.36 20.22 4.16
N SER A 154 1.30 21.54 4.33
CA SER A 154 2.34 22.28 5.02
C SER A 154 2.19 22.02 6.51
N PHE A 155 2.94 21.05 7.05
CA PHE A 155 2.90 20.73 8.48
C PHE A 155 3.84 21.68 9.23
N PRO A 156 3.36 22.56 10.13
CA PRO A 156 4.23 23.21 11.09
C PRO A 156 4.41 22.25 12.27
N PHE A 157 5.50 21.49 12.30
CA PHE A 157 5.89 20.67 13.46
C PHE A 157 6.56 21.48 14.60
N ASN A 158 6.65 22.80 14.45
CA ASN A 158 7.24 23.72 15.43
C ASN A 158 6.19 24.20 16.45
N ASP A 159 5.31 23.38 17.00
CA ASP A 159 5.39 23.10 18.44
C ASP A 159 4.14 22.28 18.79
N SER A 160 4.34 21.08 19.32
CA SER A 160 3.27 20.27 19.94
C SER A 160 2.05 19.97 19.07
N ILE A 161 2.18 19.05 18.09
CA ILE A 161 1.00 18.22 17.86
C ILE A 161 0.84 17.39 19.14
N SER A 162 -0.11 17.80 19.97
CA SER A 162 -0.63 17.01 21.09
C SER A 162 -1.45 15.84 20.55
N LEU A 163 -0.88 15.09 19.59
CA LEU A 163 -1.35 13.78 19.22
C LEU A 163 -1.22 12.94 20.49
N GLY A 164 -2.33 12.36 20.92
CA GLY A 164 -2.42 11.65 22.19
C GLY A 164 -1.26 10.67 22.36
N SER A 165 -0.70 10.63 23.57
CA SER A 165 0.33 9.64 23.94
C SER A 165 -0.13 8.20 23.71
N SER A 166 -1.45 7.98 23.63
CA SER A 166 -2.14 6.72 23.37
C SER A 166 -2.08 6.22 21.91
N MET A 167 -1.40 6.93 21.00
CA MET A 167 -1.37 6.55 19.59
C MET A 167 -0.72 5.17 19.37
N THR A 168 -1.45 4.29 18.68
CA THR A 168 -1.01 2.93 18.34
C THR A 168 -0.81 2.72 16.85
N LYS A 169 -1.47 3.51 16.00
CA LYS A 169 -1.36 3.43 14.53
C LYS A 169 -1.20 4.81 13.93
N LEU A 170 -0.15 4.96 13.13
CA LEU A 170 0.18 6.19 12.41
C LEU A 170 0.38 5.87 10.93
N ARG A 171 -0.36 6.55 10.05
CA ARG A 171 -0.11 6.58 8.62
C ARG A 171 0.09 8.02 8.17
N LEU A 172 1.23 8.29 7.55
CA LEU A 172 1.56 9.61 7.00
C LEU A 172 1.90 9.44 5.53
N GLY A 173 1.20 10.16 4.67
CA GLY A 173 1.33 10.17 3.22
C GLY A 173 1.13 11.58 2.67
N GLY A 174 1.25 11.73 1.36
CA GLY A 174 0.91 12.94 0.63
C GLY A 174 2.10 13.53 -0.11
N TYR A 175 1.82 14.05 -1.30
CA TYR A 175 2.78 14.73 -2.16
C TYR A 175 3.26 16.02 -1.49
N GLY A 176 4.53 16.40 -1.68
CA GLY A 176 5.07 17.69 -1.20
C GLY A 176 5.45 17.79 0.27
N MET A 177 5.06 16.82 1.13
CA MET A 177 5.49 16.81 2.53
C MET A 177 7.01 16.54 2.61
N GLU A 178 7.82 17.53 2.97
CA GLU A 178 9.25 17.30 3.19
C GLU A 178 9.46 16.38 4.39
N ARG A 179 9.67 15.09 4.13
CA ARG A 179 10.00 14.13 5.18
C ARG A 179 11.50 14.17 5.41
N SER A 180 11.86 14.62 6.61
CA SER A 180 13.22 14.71 7.10
C SER A 180 13.39 13.85 8.35
N ASN A 181 14.64 13.71 8.80
CA ASN A 181 14.95 13.06 10.07
C ASN A 181 14.24 13.71 11.26
N ALA A 182 13.85 15.00 11.18
CA ALA A 182 13.07 15.65 12.23
C ALA A 182 11.67 15.01 12.42
N CYS A 183 11.03 14.60 11.32
CA CYS A 183 9.75 13.89 11.37
C CYS A 183 9.89 12.54 12.06
N LEU A 184 10.98 11.80 11.78
CA LEU A 184 11.26 10.53 12.45
C LEU A 184 11.56 10.74 13.93
N ASN A 185 12.45 11.66 14.29
CA ASN A 185 12.79 11.95 15.69
C ASN A 185 11.54 12.28 16.52
N MET A 186 10.59 12.99 15.93
CA MET A 186 9.31 13.25 16.56
C MET A 186 8.48 11.97 16.73
N ILE A 187 8.39 11.11 15.72
CA ILE A 187 7.67 9.83 15.84
C ILE A 187 8.30 8.94 16.92
N GLU A 188 9.63 8.88 16.96
CA GLU A 188 10.40 8.07 17.91
C GLU A 188 10.21 8.53 19.36
N SER A 189 10.12 9.85 19.59
CA SER A 189 9.97 10.43 20.93
C SER A 189 8.51 10.66 21.35
N GLY A 190 7.61 10.89 20.39
CA GLY A 190 6.23 11.31 20.64
C GLY A 190 5.24 10.17 20.87
N PHE A 191 5.52 8.95 20.38
CA PHE A 191 4.55 7.85 20.38
C PHE A 191 5.10 6.58 21.03
N PRO A 192 5.16 6.52 22.37
CA PRO A 192 5.75 5.38 23.09
C PRO A 192 4.97 4.06 22.92
N PHE A 193 3.69 4.13 22.52
CA PHE A 193 2.83 2.95 22.31
C PHE A 193 2.57 2.65 20.82
N LEU A 194 3.33 3.28 19.91
CA LEU A 194 3.11 3.09 18.48
C LEU A 194 3.39 1.64 18.07
N GLU A 195 2.37 0.93 17.60
CA GLU A 195 2.48 -0.46 17.15
C GLU A 195 2.60 -0.58 15.64
N SER A 196 2.08 0.40 14.88
CA SER A 196 2.06 0.38 13.42
C SER A 196 2.39 1.73 12.83
N LEU A 197 3.42 1.79 11.99
CA LEU A 197 3.79 2.96 11.19
C LEU A 197 3.67 2.65 9.70
N THR A 198 3.00 3.52 8.97
CA THR A 198 2.98 3.53 7.50
C THR A 198 3.44 4.89 7.00
N LEU A 199 4.54 4.92 6.27
CA LEU A 199 5.00 6.09 5.52
C LEU A 199 4.69 5.85 4.05
N ASP A 200 3.72 6.60 3.55
CA ASP A 200 3.28 6.56 2.16
C ASP A 200 3.93 7.69 1.36
N ASP A 201 3.97 7.54 0.04
CA ASP A 201 4.54 8.52 -0.89
C ASP A 201 5.91 9.08 -0.47
N MET A 202 6.89 8.22 -0.24
CA MET A 202 8.25 8.65 0.17
C MET A 202 9.06 9.34 -0.95
N THR A 203 8.42 9.88 -1.98
CA THR A 203 9.06 10.63 -3.09
C THR A 203 9.82 11.87 -2.64
N SER A 204 9.30 12.54 -1.62
CA SER A 204 9.83 13.77 -1.04
C SER A 204 10.92 13.55 0.01
N TRP A 205 11.28 12.28 0.28
CA TRP A 205 12.33 11.94 1.21
C TRP A 205 13.69 12.43 0.68
N LYS A 206 14.35 13.30 1.45
CA LYS A 206 15.60 13.97 1.01
C LYS A 206 16.87 13.17 1.32
N SER A 207 16.82 12.30 2.32
CA SER A 207 17.99 11.51 2.77
C SER A 207 18.13 10.24 1.96
N GLU A 208 19.36 9.79 1.70
CA GLU A 208 19.59 8.48 1.07
C GLU A 208 19.42 7.33 2.07
N SER A 209 19.60 7.61 3.36
CA SER A 209 19.39 6.65 4.44
C SER A 209 18.09 6.87 5.20
N PHE A 210 17.55 5.78 5.75
CA PHE A 210 16.40 5.77 6.65
C PHE A 210 16.79 5.05 7.95
N HIS A 211 16.84 5.78 9.06
CA HIS A 211 17.11 5.22 10.38
C HIS A 211 15.89 5.40 11.27
N PHE A 212 15.37 4.32 11.83
CA PHE A 212 14.18 4.36 12.67
C PHE A 212 14.30 3.45 13.88
N THR A 213 14.07 4.01 15.07
CA THR A 213 14.15 3.32 16.35
C THR A 213 12.85 3.42 17.12
N CYS A 214 12.20 2.29 17.38
CA CYS A 214 10.96 2.28 18.16
C CYS A 214 10.78 0.93 18.88
N ALA A 215 10.66 0.96 20.21
CA ALA A 215 10.58 -0.24 21.02
C ALA A 215 9.22 -0.95 20.95
N SER A 216 8.14 -0.22 20.66
CA SER A 216 6.76 -0.72 20.62
C SER A 216 6.33 -1.25 19.25
N ILE A 217 7.00 -0.84 18.17
CA ILE A 217 6.51 -1.08 16.81
C ILE A 217 6.52 -2.57 16.46
N LYS A 218 5.39 -3.02 15.91
CA LYS A 218 5.17 -4.37 15.42
C LYS A 218 5.06 -4.41 13.89
N ARG A 219 4.64 -3.31 13.26
CA ARG A 219 4.43 -3.21 11.81
C ARG A 219 5.05 -1.93 11.27
N LEU A 220 5.93 -2.06 10.27
CA LEU A 220 6.48 -0.93 9.54
C LEU A 220 6.21 -1.11 8.05
N THR A 221 5.68 -0.07 7.42
CA THR A 221 5.39 -0.05 5.98
C THR A 221 5.96 1.22 5.36
N LEU A 222 6.83 1.06 4.38
CA LEU A 222 7.43 2.13 3.59
C LEU A 222 6.92 1.95 2.15
N LYS A 223 6.15 2.92 1.64
CA LYS A 223 5.54 2.87 0.31
C LYS A 223 6.04 3.95 -0.61
N SER A 224 5.98 3.65 -1.92
CA SER A 224 6.29 4.61 -2.97
C SER A 224 7.69 5.23 -2.79
N CYS A 225 8.67 4.43 -2.39
CA CYS A 225 10.08 4.82 -2.29
C CYS A 225 10.69 4.90 -3.70
N TYR A 226 10.35 5.96 -4.45
CA TYR A 226 10.81 6.12 -5.84
C TYR A 226 12.21 6.74 -5.96
N ARG A 227 12.68 7.45 -4.92
CA ARG A 227 14.09 7.85 -4.78
C ARG A 227 14.90 6.67 -4.26
N ILE A 228 16.17 6.61 -4.66
CA ILE A 228 17.06 5.52 -4.30
C ILE A 228 17.44 5.69 -2.82
N LEU A 229 16.80 4.93 -1.94
CA LEU A 229 17.30 4.72 -0.60
C LEU A 229 18.51 3.78 -0.69
N THR A 230 19.62 4.15 -0.08
CA THR A 230 20.83 3.32 0.00
C THR A 230 20.66 2.24 1.07
N ASP A 231 20.15 2.63 2.22
CA ASP A 231 20.03 1.79 3.41
C ASP A 231 18.80 2.13 4.26
N VAL A 232 18.28 1.10 4.91
CA VAL A 232 17.14 1.15 5.83
C VAL A 232 17.53 0.41 7.09
N GLN A 233 17.83 1.16 8.14
CA GLN A 233 18.18 0.65 9.46
C GLN A 233 17.00 0.80 10.41
N VAL A 234 16.52 -0.32 10.93
CA VAL A 234 15.33 -0.34 11.80
C VAL A 234 15.67 -1.02 13.11
N HIS A 235 15.61 -0.27 14.20
CA HIS A 235 15.85 -0.75 15.56
C HIS A 235 14.53 -0.91 16.29
N ALA A 236 13.88 -2.04 16.02
CA ALA A 236 12.56 -2.38 16.51
C ALA A 236 12.48 -3.84 16.97
N PRO A 237 12.72 -4.13 18.26
CA PRO A 237 12.82 -5.51 18.76
C PRO A 237 11.51 -6.31 18.61
N LYS A 238 10.36 -5.62 18.62
CA LYS A 238 9.02 -6.23 18.50
C LYS A 238 8.50 -6.27 17.06
N LEU A 239 9.31 -5.92 16.07
CA LEU A 239 8.90 -5.86 14.67
C LEU A 239 8.55 -7.25 14.14
N GLN A 240 7.29 -7.45 13.75
CA GLN A 240 6.76 -8.71 13.24
C GLN A 240 6.47 -8.65 11.73
N PHE A 241 6.22 -7.46 11.20
CA PHE A 241 5.85 -7.23 9.82
C PHE A 241 6.59 -6.04 9.22
N PHE A 242 7.22 -6.23 8.07
CA PHE A 242 7.85 -5.18 7.29
C PHE A 242 7.34 -5.21 5.85
N TRP A 243 6.94 -4.06 5.31
CA TRP A 243 6.62 -3.90 3.89
C TRP A 243 7.45 -2.77 3.31
N PHE A 244 8.26 -3.09 2.31
CA PHE A 244 8.94 -2.12 1.45
C PHE A 244 8.33 -2.11 0.05
N ASP A 245 8.04 -0.92 -0.47
CA ASP A 245 7.59 -0.69 -1.84
C ASP A 245 8.37 0.47 -2.47
N GLY A 246 9.11 0.20 -3.55
CA GLY A 246 10.03 1.18 -4.14
C GLY A 246 10.64 0.75 -5.48
N THR A 247 11.59 1.53 -5.99
CA THR A 247 12.24 1.27 -7.30
C THR A 247 13.47 0.38 -7.20
N ALA A 248 14.17 0.42 -6.07
CA ALA A 248 15.34 -0.40 -5.81
C ALA A 248 15.30 -0.87 -4.36
N LEU A 249 15.85 -2.06 -4.11
CA LEU A 249 15.94 -2.60 -2.76
C LEU A 249 17.12 -1.96 -2.00
N PRO A 250 16.89 -1.22 -0.90
CA PRO A 250 17.96 -0.72 -0.05
C PRO A 250 18.60 -1.87 0.73
N THR A 251 19.78 -1.62 1.27
CA THR A 251 20.37 -2.52 2.26
C THR A 251 19.52 -2.48 3.54
N LEU A 252 18.98 -3.63 3.94
CA LEU A 252 18.11 -3.73 5.11
C LEU A 252 18.92 -4.17 6.34
N LEU A 253 18.99 -3.30 7.35
CA LEU A 253 19.80 -3.51 8.55
C LEU A 253 18.91 -3.63 9.79
N PHE A 254 18.52 -4.86 10.13
CA PHE A 254 17.70 -5.16 11.30
C PHE A 254 18.53 -5.88 12.38
N PRO A 255 18.29 -5.61 13.68
CA PRO A 255 18.94 -6.33 14.77
C PRO A 255 18.71 -7.85 14.67
N VAL A 256 19.76 -8.63 14.99
CA VAL A 256 19.75 -10.11 14.94
C VAL A 256 18.65 -10.73 15.82
N SER A 257 18.19 -10.00 16.84
CA SER A 257 17.07 -10.39 17.72
C SER A 257 15.67 -10.07 17.17
N SER A 258 15.55 -9.73 15.87
CA SER A 258 14.26 -9.35 15.29
C SER A 258 13.23 -10.48 15.36
N THR A 259 12.01 -10.13 15.76
CA THR A 259 10.84 -11.02 15.75
C THR A 259 10.17 -11.06 14.38
N LEU A 260 10.91 -10.67 13.32
CA LEU A 260 10.36 -10.43 11.99
C LEU A 260 9.85 -11.73 11.39
N PHE A 261 8.53 -11.85 11.36
CA PHE A 261 7.85 -13.05 10.91
C PHE A 261 7.54 -12.99 9.42
N LYS A 262 7.12 -11.81 8.94
CA LYS A 262 6.68 -11.62 7.57
C LYS A 262 7.29 -10.34 6.97
N GLN A 263 7.76 -10.46 5.75
CA GLN A 263 8.18 -9.36 4.92
C GLN A 263 7.40 -9.33 3.61
N ILE A 264 7.13 -8.13 3.10
CA ILE A 264 6.66 -7.89 1.75
C ILE A 264 7.67 -6.97 1.05
N ILE A 265 8.14 -7.38 -0.11
CA ILE A 265 9.02 -6.58 -0.97
C ILE A 265 8.28 -6.36 -2.28
N SER A 266 7.96 -5.10 -2.58
CA SER A 266 7.36 -4.65 -3.83
C SER A 266 8.36 -3.79 -4.56
N LEU A 267 8.74 -4.20 -5.77
CA LEU A 267 9.77 -3.53 -6.55
C LEU A 267 9.24 -3.16 -7.93
N ASN A 268 9.47 -1.90 -8.28
CA ASN A 268 9.27 -1.35 -9.60
C ASN A 268 10.61 -0.87 -10.18
N PRO A 269 11.50 -1.81 -10.60
CA PRO A 269 12.82 -1.44 -11.09
C PRO A 269 12.73 -0.55 -12.32
N LYS A 270 13.29 0.65 -12.20
CA LYS A 270 13.45 1.63 -13.29
C LYS A 270 14.85 1.57 -13.92
N LEU A 271 15.82 1.04 -13.20
CA LEU A 271 17.19 0.83 -13.64
C LEU A 271 17.41 -0.64 -14.03
N PRO A 272 18.43 -0.94 -14.86
CA PRO A 272 18.81 -2.31 -15.17
C PRO A 272 19.07 -3.14 -13.91
N VAL A 273 18.70 -4.42 -13.98
CA VAL A 273 18.89 -5.39 -12.91
C VAL A 273 20.18 -6.16 -13.17
N ASP A 274 21.09 -6.16 -12.20
CA ASP A 274 22.41 -6.81 -12.28
C ASP A 274 22.62 -7.83 -11.16
N VAL A 275 23.83 -8.39 -11.05
CA VAL A 275 24.21 -9.33 -9.99
C VAL A 275 24.01 -8.73 -8.59
N TYR A 276 24.31 -7.45 -8.39
CA TYR A 276 24.18 -6.79 -7.08
C TYR A 276 22.74 -6.69 -6.61
N PHE A 277 21.78 -6.48 -7.52
CA PHE A 277 20.36 -6.53 -7.21
C PHE A 277 19.97 -7.88 -6.56
N PHE A 278 20.39 -9.00 -7.16
CA PHE A 278 20.07 -10.33 -6.63
C PHE A 278 20.77 -10.62 -5.31
N LEU A 279 22.02 -10.18 -5.14
CA LEU A 279 22.74 -10.32 -3.86
C LEU A 279 22.06 -9.54 -2.74
N LYS A 280 21.66 -8.28 -2.98
CA LYS A 280 20.90 -7.49 -2.00
C LYS A 280 19.56 -8.13 -1.66
N MET A 281 18.87 -8.68 -2.67
CA MET A 281 17.64 -9.42 -2.43
C MET A 281 17.89 -10.68 -1.60
N ARG A 282 18.96 -11.43 -1.88
CA ARG A 282 19.36 -12.61 -1.11
C ARG A 282 19.61 -12.27 0.36
N GLU A 283 20.30 -11.16 0.62
CA GLU A 283 20.55 -10.64 1.97
C GLU A 283 19.24 -10.29 2.68
N ALA A 284 18.35 -9.54 2.03
CA ALA A 284 17.04 -9.19 2.59
C ALA A 284 16.21 -10.43 2.93
N LEU A 285 16.28 -11.48 2.11
CA LEU A 285 15.60 -12.75 2.36
C LEU A 285 16.10 -13.49 3.59
N THR A 286 17.30 -13.19 4.12
CA THR A 286 17.77 -13.79 5.37
C THR A 286 17.06 -13.23 6.61
N LEU A 287 16.39 -12.09 6.50
CA LEU A 287 15.85 -11.34 7.64
C LEU A 287 14.53 -11.89 8.19
N THR A 288 13.80 -12.71 7.43
CA THR A 288 12.41 -13.08 7.74
C THR A 288 12.16 -14.58 7.61
N ARG A 289 11.15 -15.08 8.31
CA ARG A 289 10.65 -16.46 8.15
C ARG A 289 9.73 -16.63 6.94
N LYS A 290 9.07 -15.56 6.51
CA LYS A 290 8.16 -15.57 5.34
C LYS A 290 8.36 -14.31 4.53
N CYS A 291 8.54 -14.45 3.22
CA CYS A 291 8.64 -13.33 2.30
C CYS A 291 7.66 -13.47 1.13
N ASP A 292 7.00 -12.36 0.80
CA ASP A 292 6.15 -12.19 -0.37
C ASP A 292 6.82 -11.14 -1.28
N ILE A 293 7.09 -11.48 -2.53
CA ILE A 293 7.82 -10.63 -3.47
C ILE A 293 6.90 -10.25 -4.64
N TYR A 294 6.81 -8.95 -4.92
CA TYR A 294 6.09 -8.38 -6.05
C TYR A 294 7.08 -7.62 -6.92
N ILE A 295 7.19 -7.97 -8.19
CA ILE A 295 8.05 -7.30 -9.15
C ILE A 295 7.20 -6.88 -10.34
N THR A 296 7.20 -5.58 -10.63
CA THR A 296 6.51 -5.00 -11.79
C THR A 296 7.49 -4.18 -12.60
N THR A 297 7.69 -4.51 -13.88
CA THR A 297 8.66 -3.83 -14.73
C THR A 297 7.96 -3.05 -15.84
N TYR A 298 8.48 -1.88 -16.21
CA TYR A 298 7.90 -1.00 -17.24
C TYR A 298 8.87 -0.77 -18.38
N ASN A 299 8.48 -1.15 -19.60
CA ASN A 299 9.38 -1.12 -20.76
C ASN A 299 9.68 0.30 -21.28
N TYR A 300 8.89 1.32 -20.92
CA TYR A 300 9.14 2.69 -21.39
C TYR A 300 10.34 3.39 -20.73
N THR A 301 10.95 2.82 -19.69
CA THR A 301 12.07 3.42 -18.94
C THR A 301 13.35 2.59 -18.92
N THR A 302 13.28 1.28 -19.16
CA THR A 302 14.45 0.39 -19.09
C THR A 302 15.14 0.30 -20.45
N MET A 303 16.17 1.12 -20.66
CA MET A 303 17.22 0.74 -21.61
C MET A 303 18.06 -0.38 -20.99
N LEU A 304 18.26 -1.44 -21.77
CA LEU A 304 19.09 -2.63 -21.51
C LEU A 304 20.48 -2.30 -20.90
N PRO A 305 21.03 -3.18 -20.03
CA PRO A 305 21.32 -4.58 -20.40
C PRO A 305 20.68 -5.64 -19.49
N LEU A 306 20.08 -6.67 -20.10
CA LEU A 306 19.60 -7.91 -19.47
C LEU A 306 20.73 -8.96 -19.35
N GLU A 307 22.00 -8.54 -19.36
CA GLU A 307 23.14 -9.44 -19.22
C GLU A 307 23.50 -9.55 -17.75
N ILE A 308 22.86 -10.51 -17.06
CA ILE A 308 23.24 -10.89 -15.70
C ILE A 308 24.36 -11.92 -15.84
N ASP A 309 25.53 -11.61 -15.31
CA ASP A 309 26.64 -12.55 -15.21
C ASP A 309 26.29 -13.66 -14.20
N MET A 310 25.75 -14.75 -14.72
CA MET A 310 25.34 -15.91 -13.92
C MET A 310 26.52 -16.63 -13.28
N ASP A 311 27.70 -16.57 -13.87
CA ASP A 311 28.89 -17.22 -13.31
C ASP A 311 29.43 -16.41 -12.13
N ASP A 312 29.46 -15.08 -12.22
CA ASP A 312 29.75 -14.20 -11.07
C ASP A 312 28.72 -14.40 -9.95
N LEU A 313 27.42 -14.41 -10.28
CA LEU A 313 26.34 -14.61 -9.29
C LEU A 313 26.51 -15.95 -8.56
N ARG A 314 26.68 -17.05 -9.29
CA ARG A 314 26.88 -18.38 -8.68
C ARG A 314 28.15 -18.45 -7.86
N THR A 315 29.24 -17.85 -8.34
CA THR A 315 30.52 -17.80 -7.61
C THR A 315 30.34 -17.11 -6.26
N ARG A 316 29.58 -16.00 -6.21
CA ARG A 316 29.30 -15.28 -4.95
C ARG A 316 28.30 -16.01 -4.06
N LEU A 317 27.45 -16.87 -4.60
CA LEU A 317 26.47 -17.67 -3.88
C LEU A 317 26.95 -19.07 -3.49
N LEU A 318 28.16 -19.50 -3.88
CA LEU A 318 28.70 -20.86 -3.72
C LEU A 318 28.45 -21.49 -2.34
N MET A 319 28.47 -20.68 -1.27
CA MET A 319 28.34 -21.13 0.12
C MET A 319 26.93 -20.97 0.72
N PHE A 320 25.98 -20.40 -0.03
CA PHE A 320 24.66 -20.06 0.47
C PHE A 320 23.58 -20.82 -0.30
N PRO A 321 22.84 -21.74 0.34
CA PRO A 321 21.71 -22.38 -0.33
C PRO A 321 20.63 -21.33 -0.68
N PRO A 322 19.81 -21.58 -1.71
CA PRO A 322 18.70 -20.70 -2.06
C PRO A 322 17.74 -20.49 -0.88
N ALA A 323 17.19 -19.27 -0.77
CA ALA A 323 16.24 -18.96 0.29
C ALA A 323 14.90 -19.72 0.09
N MET A 324 14.47 -20.46 1.12
CA MET A 324 13.24 -21.29 1.09
C MET A 324 12.02 -20.61 1.73
N ASN A 325 12.21 -19.41 2.27
CA ASN A 325 11.18 -18.66 3.00
C ASN A 325 10.24 -17.86 2.09
N VAL A 326 10.53 -17.76 0.79
CA VAL A 326 9.68 -17.07 -0.19
C VAL A 326 8.40 -17.87 -0.44
N GLN A 327 7.26 -17.34 0.01
CA GLN A 327 5.97 -18.01 -0.15
C GLN A 327 5.37 -17.73 -1.52
N HIS A 328 5.45 -16.48 -1.96
CA HIS A 328 4.77 -16.03 -3.15
C HIS A 328 5.66 -15.06 -3.92
N LEU A 329 5.72 -15.29 -5.23
CA LEU A 329 6.31 -14.39 -6.22
C LEU A 329 5.21 -13.92 -7.16
N TRP A 330 5.01 -12.61 -7.25
CA TRP A 330 4.22 -11.98 -8.31
C TRP A 330 5.18 -11.30 -9.27
N PHE A 331 5.07 -11.67 -10.54
CA PHE A 331 5.82 -11.02 -11.60
C PHE A 331 4.84 -10.49 -12.65
N GLY A 332 4.99 -9.22 -12.97
CA GLY A 332 4.19 -8.53 -13.98
C GLY A 332 5.05 -7.60 -14.82
N THR A 333 4.65 -7.45 -16.08
CA THR A 333 5.29 -6.54 -17.03
C THR A 333 4.24 -5.59 -17.59
N VAL A 334 4.72 -4.42 -18.01
CA VAL A 334 3.90 -3.40 -18.66
C VAL A 334 4.60 -2.96 -19.94
N ASN A 335 3.95 -3.20 -21.08
CA ASN A 335 4.46 -2.93 -22.43
C ASN A 335 5.70 -3.75 -22.80
N ASP A 336 5.90 -4.96 -22.26
CA ASP A 336 7.05 -5.77 -22.63
C ASP A 336 6.87 -6.51 -23.97
N GLU A 337 7.75 -6.20 -24.92
CA GLU A 337 7.82 -6.85 -26.23
C GLU A 337 8.64 -8.15 -26.15
N CYS A 338 8.34 -9.02 -25.18
CA CYS A 338 9.00 -10.31 -24.98
C CYS A 338 10.49 -10.24 -24.60
N LEU A 339 10.98 -9.12 -24.06
CA LEU A 339 12.40 -8.96 -23.71
C LEU A 339 12.80 -9.88 -22.55
N TRP A 340 11.90 -10.07 -21.57
CA TRP A 340 12.17 -10.92 -20.40
C TRP A 340 12.26 -12.41 -20.72
N GLU A 341 11.74 -12.86 -21.86
CA GLU A 341 11.85 -14.28 -22.26
C GLU A 341 13.30 -14.69 -22.48
N ARG A 342 14.11 -13.79 -23.03
CA ARG A 342 15.53 -14.05 -23.34
C ARG A 342 16.46 -13.68 -22.18
N SER A 343 15.90 -13.11 -21.11
CA SER A 343 16.67 -12.67 -19.96
C SER A 343 17.01 -13.85 -19.04
N PRO A 344 18.24 -13.89 -18.48
CA PRO A 344 18.60 -14.76 -17.36
C PRO A 344 17.94 -14.36 -16.03
N PHE A 345 17.02 -13.38 -15.99
CA PHE A 345 16.39 -12.89 -14.77
C PHE A 345 15.79 -14.00 -13.89
N PHE A 346 14.97 -14.89 -14.47
CA PHE A 346 14.37 -15.97 -13.70
C PHE A 346 15.40 -17.01 -13.26
N ASP A 347 16.45 -17.22 -14.05
CA ASP A 347 17.56 -18.11 -13.68
C ASP A 347 18.29 -17.52 -12.45
N ALA A 348 18.64 -16.24 -12.48
CA ALA A 348 19.25 -15.52 -11.37
C ALA A 348 18.36 -15.46 -10.12
N PHE A 349 17.06 -15.23 -10.32
CA PHE A 349 16.09 -15.17 -9.23
C PHE A 349 15.94 -16.53 -8.52
N PHE A 350 15.89 -17.61 -9.28
CA PHE A 350 15.78 -18.95 -8.72
C PHE A 350 17.10 -19.48 -8.16
N GLU A 351 18.24 -18.91 -8.56
CA GLU A 351 19.53 -19.15 -7.92
C GLU A 351 19.57 -18.59 -6.48
N ILE A 352 18.95 -17.43 -6.22
CA ILE A 352 18.92 -16.84 -4.87
C ILE A 352 17.78 -17.36 -3.99
N CYS A 353 16.67 -17.86 -4.57
CA CYS A 353 15.52 -18.30 -3.78
C CYS A 353 14.59 -19.28 -4.50
N HIS A 354 13.84 -20.06 -3.73
CA HIS A 354 12.94 -21.09 -4.20
C HIS A 354 11.49 -20.78 -3.77
N PRO A 355 10.74 -19.95 -4.52
CA PRO A 355 9.39 -19.58 -4.16
C PRO A 355 8.43 -20.75 -4.23
N LYS A 356 7.53 -20.87 -3.24
CA LYS A 356 6.50 -21.93 -3.23
C LYS A 356 5.42 -21.71 -4.29
N TYR A 357 5.01 -20.45 -4.49
CA TYR A 357 3.99 -20.08 -5.46
C TYR A 357 4.47 -18.96 -6.37
N VAL A 358 4.19 -19.08 -7.66
CA VAL A 358 4.44 -18.00 -8.63
C VAL A 358 3.13 -17.64 -9.31
N TYR A 359 2.78 -16.35 -9.25
CA TYR A 359 1.61 -15.77 -9.88
C TYR A 359 2.04 -15.08 -11.17
N ALA A 360 1.75 -15.74 -12.28
CA ALA A 360 2.09 -15.26 -13.61
C ALA A 360 0.93 -14.46 -14.17
N LYS A 361 1.13 -13.16 -14.33
CA LYS A 361 0.15 -12.27 -14.98
C LYS A 361 0.55 -12.05 -16.44
N PRO A 362 -0.41 -12.00 -17.37
CA PRO A 362 -0.15 -11.44 -18.68
C PRO A 362 0.32 -9.99 -18.58
N ASP A 363 1.09 -9.53 -19.57
CA ASP A 363 1.47 -8.14 -19.70
C ASP A 363 0.21 -7.25 -19.69
N MET A 364 0.29 -6.12 -18.98
CA MET A 364 -0.86 -5.27 -18.73
C MET A 364 -1.46 -4.67 -20.02
N HIS A 365 -0.62 -4.37 -21.01
CA HIS A 365 -1.03 -3.79 -22.30
C HIS A 365 -0.95 -4.82 -23.43
N LEU A 366 0.11 -5.62 -23.47
CA LEU A 366 0.30 -6.70 -24.43
C LEU A 366 -0.25 -8.00 -23.85
N ARG A 367 -1.56 -8.04 -23.56
CA ARG A 367 -2.24 -9.16 -22.88
C ARG A 367 -2.06 -10.54 -23.54
N HIS A 368 -1.49 -10.59 -24.73
CA HIS A 368 -1.07 -11.81 -25.42
C HIS A 368 0.34 -12.30 -25.01
N ASN A 369 1.00 -11.69 -24.03
CA ASN A 369 2.30 -12.12 -23.52
C ASN A 369 2.21 -12.48 -22.03
N ASN A 370 2.65 -13.70 -21.68
CA ASN A 370 2.86 -14.10 -20.29
C ASN A 370 4.26 -14.73 -20.17
N HIS A 371 5.24 -13.94 -19.74
CA HIS A 371 6.65 -14.33 -19.76
C HIS A 371 6.94 -15.56 -18.92
N PHE A 372 6.38 -15.62 -17.70
CA PHE A 372 6.64 -16.75 -16.82
C PHE A 372 6.03 -18.05 -17.37
N CYS A 373 4.85 -18.01 -17.99
CA CYS A 373 4.29 -19.19 -18.66
C CYS A 373 5.19 -19.70 -19.78
N ARG A 374 5.78 -18.81 -20.58
CA ARG A 374 6.72 -19.17 -21.66
C ARG A 374 8.04 -19.72 -21.10
N VAL A 375 8.56 -19.18 -20.00
CA VAL A 375 9.73 -19.73 -19.31
C VAL A 375 9.44 -21.16 -18.83
N MET A 376 8.27 -21.40 -18.22
CA MET A 376 7.90 -22.75 -17.78
C MET A 376 7.72 -23.72 -18.94
N LEU A 377 7.16 -23.27 -20.07
CA LEU A 377 7.08 -24.08 -21.29
C LEU A 377 8.48 -24.48 -21.79
N ARG A 378 9.38 -23.50 -21.93
CA ARG A 378 10.72 -23.70 -22.48
C ARG A 378 11.62 -24.53 -21.55
N GLU A 379 11.75 -24.11 -20.30
CA GLU A 379 12.74 -24.69 -19.37
C GLU A 379 12.24 -26.00 -18.74
N VAL A 380 10.93 -26.14 -18.48
CA VAL A 380 10.38 -27.32 -17.76
C VAL A 380 9.79 -28.37 -18.70
N LEU A 381 9.13 -27.97 -19.80
CA LEU A 381 8.51 -28.93 -20.73
C LEU A 381 9.38 -29.24 -21.96
N GLU A 382 10.21 -28.32 -22.44
CA GLU A 382 11.00 -28.50 -23.67
C GLU A 382 12.46 -28.91 -23.41
N LYS A 383 13.12 -28.36 -22.38
CA LYS A 383 14.57 -28.54 -22.16
C LYS A 383 14.99 -29.66 -21.19
N LYS A 384 14.16 -30.69 -20.97
CA LYS A 384 14.47 -31.76 -20.00
C LYS A 384 15.68 -32.65 -20.31
N THR A 385 16.41 -32.45 -21.41
CA THR A 385 17.43 -33.41 -21.92
C THR A 385 18.75 -32.78 -22.39
N GLY A 386 19.21 -31.67 -21.79
CA GLY A 386 20.55 -31.13 -22.04
C GLY A 386 21.59 -31.66 -21.06
N THR A 387 22.72 -32.18 -21.54
CA THR A 387 23.87 -32.68 -20.75
C THR A 387 24.74 -31.56 -20.14
N GLY A 388 24.14 -30.41 -19.85
CA GLY A 388 24.84 -29.24 -19.29
C GLY A 388 24.84 -29.23 -17.76
N THR A 389 25.56 -28.27 -17.19
CA THR A 389 25.61 -27.96 -15.76
C THR A 389 24.19 -27.89 -15.17
N PRO A 390 23.91 -28.49 -14.00
CA PRO A 390 22.59 -28.43 -13.40
C PRO A 390 22.18 -26.96 -13.15
N TYR A 391 21.01 -26.59 -13.64
CA TYR A 391 20.37 -25.29 -13.39
C TYR A 391 18.98 -25.48 -12.78
N TRP A 392 18.30 -24.41 -12.37
CA TRP A 392 17.13 -24.46 -11.48
C TRP A 392 16.00 -25.46 -11.81
N PRO A 393 15.67 -25.81 -13.08
CA PRO A 393 14.63 -26.79 -13.36
C PRO A 393 14.98 -28.19 -12.87
N HIS A 394 16.27 -28.52 -12.73
CA HIS A 394 16.70 -29.80 -12.17
C HIS A 394 16.44 -29.90 -10.66
N TYR A 395 16.32 -28.76 -9.97
CA TYR A 395 15.95 -28.68 -8.56
C TYR A 395 14.43 -28.72 -8.35
N LEU A 396 13.62 -28.66 -9.40
CA LEU A 396 12.18 -28.86 -9.30
C LEU A 396 11.84 -30.35 -9.22
N GLU A 397 11.12 -30.73 -8.18
CA GLU A 397 10.56 -32.06 -8.00
C GLU A 397 9.21 -32.19 -8.71
N HIS A 398 8.30 -31.24 -8.43
CA HIS A 398 6.95 -31.22 -8.98
C HIS A 398 6.48 -29.79 -9.25
N VAL A 399 5.75 -29.62 -10.35
CA VAL A 399 5.09 -28.35 -10.69
C VAL A 399 3.60 -28.61 -10.82
N ARG A 400 2.79 -27.83 -10.11
CA ARG A 400 1.34 -27.82 -10.27
C ARG A 400 0.86 -26.47 -10.75
N ILE A 401 -0.20 -26.47 -11.55
CA ILE A 401 -0.80 -25.27 -12.13
C ILE A 401 -2.30 -25.18 -11.85
N ARG A 402 -2.84 -23.97 -11.88
CA ARG A 402 -4.29 -23.67 -11.93
C ARG A 402 -4.51 -22.27 -12.47
N ARG A 403 -5.61 -22.02 -13.20
CA ARG A 403 -5.92 -20.68 -13.74
C ARG A 403 -6.59 -19.80 -12.69
N ASP A 404 -7.55 -20.38 -11.98
CA ASP A 404 -8.33 -19.70 -10.95
C ASP A 404 -8.04 -20.29 -9.56
N ARG A 405 -8.16 -19.47 -8.52
CA ARG A 405 -8.09 -19.90 -7.12
C ARG A 405 -9.13 -20.96 -6.75
N TYR A 406 -10.26 -21.01 -7.47
CA TYR A 406 -11.32 -22.00 -7.27
C TYR A 406 -11.11 -23.31 -8.03
N GLN A 407 -10.16 -23.35 -8.96
CA GLN A 407 -9.82 -24.58 -9.69
C GLN A 407 -8.91 -25.49 -8.86
N LYS A 408 -9.03 -26.79 -9.10
CA LYS A 408 -8.12 -27.79 -8.53
C LYS A 408 -6.72 -27.60 -9.11
N TRP A 409 -5.71 -27.96 -8.31
CA TRP A 409 -4.34 -28.00 -8.77
C TRP A 409 -4.12 -29.22 -9.67
N GLU A 410 -3.56 -29.01 -10.85
CA GLU A 410 -3.20 -30.05 -11.81
C GLU A 410 -1.69 -30.13 -11.95
N THR A 411 -1.16 -31.34 -12.11
CA THR A 411 0.28 -31.52 -12.38
C THR A 411 0.60 -30.97 -13.77
N LEU A 412 1.67 -30.20 -13.89
CA LEU A 412 2.12 -29.67 -15.18
C LEU A 412 2.63 -30.82 -16.07
N THR A 413 2.03 -30.94 -17.25
CA THR A 413 2.34 -31.97 -18.26
C THR A 413 2.31 -31.38 -19.67
N ASN A 414 2.73 -32.16 -20.68
CA ASN A 414 2.72 -31.74 -22.08
C ASN A 414 1.33 -31.37 -22.64
N SER A 415 0.22 -31.83 -22.04
CA SER A 415 -1.12 -31.42 -22.47
C SER A 415 -1.41 -29.93 -22.22
N HIS A 416 -0.62 -29.29 -21.36
CA HIS A 416 -0.77 -27.88 -21.01
C HIS A 416 0.04 -26.94 -21.90
N ARG A 417 0.71 -27.44 -22.97
CA ARG A 417 1.52 -26.61 -23.87
C ARG A 417 0.73 -25.47 -24.51
N SER A 418 -0.44 -25.77 -25.07
CA SER A 418 -1.32 -24.75 -25.67
C SER A 418 -1.81 -23.73 -24.65
N LEU A 419 -1.99 -24.15 -23.40
CA LEU A 419 -2.38 -23.29 -22.30
C LEU A 419 -1.25 -22.34 -21.88
N LEU A 420 -0.02 -22.83 -21.75
CA LEU A 420 1.14 -21.99 -21.45
C LEU A 420 1.54 -21.06 -22.59
N ALA A 421 1.24 -21.44 -23.84
CA ALA A 421 1.36 -20.59 -25.01
C ALA A 421 0.25 -19.54 -25.10
N SER A 422 -0.83 -19.70 -24.33
CA SER A 422 -1.92 -18.74 -24.21
C SER A 422 -1.66 -17.77 -23.06
N SER A 423 -2.27 -16.59 -23.14
CA SER A 423 -1.91 -15.46 -22.28
C SER A 423 -2.97 -15.25 -21.23
N VAL A 424 -3.09 -16.26 -20.40
CA VAL A 424 -4.02 -16.31 -19.28
C VAL A 424 -3.30 -16.04 -17.97
N TYR A 425 -4.06 -15.65 -16.95
CA TYR A 425 -3.58 -15.70 -15.57
C TYR A 425 -3.30 -17.16 -15.19
N MET A 426 -2.14 -17.39 -14.58
CA MET A 426 -1.74 -18.72 -14.15
C MET A 426 -1.07 -18.66 -12.79
N ASN A 427 -1.44 -19.61 -11.95
CA ASN A 427 -0.79 -19.84 -10.66
C ASN A 427 0.05 -21.11 -10.77
N PHE A 428 1.31 -21.03 -10.36
CA PHE A 428 2.22 -22.15 -10.27
C PHE A 428 2.48 -22.46 -8.80
N ASN A 429 2.52 -23.73 -8.46
CA ASN A 429 2.98 -24.26 -7.18
C ASN A 429 4.22 -25.11 -7.46
N LEU A 430 5.36 -24.63 -6.98
CA LEU A 430 6.67 -25.18 -7.24
C LEU A 430 7.11 -25.96 -6.00
N LYS A 431 7.34 -27.26 -6.18
CA LYS A 431 7.96 -28.12 -5.17
C LYS A 431 9.42 -28.30 -5.54
N TRP A 432 10.30 -27.73 -4.73
CA TRP A 432 11.75 -27.81 -4.87
C TRP A 432 12.29 -29.02 -4.08
N ARG A 433 13.41 -29.60 -4.54
CA ARG A 433 14.08 -30.76 -3.93
C ARG A 433 14.84 -30.40 -2.67
#